data_AF-A0A506UKG8-F1
#
_entry.id   AF-A0A506UKG8-F1
#
_cell.length_a   1.000
_cell.length_b   1.000
_cell.length_c   1.000
_cell.angle_alpha   90.00
_cell.angle_beta   90.00
_cell.angle_gamma   90.00
#
_symmetry.space_group_name_H-M   'P 1'
#
loop_
_entity.id
_entity.type
_entity.pdbx_description
1 polymer ?
#
loop_
_entity_poly.entity_id
_entity_poly.type
_entity_poly.pdbx_seq_one_letter_code
_entity_poly.pdbx_strand_id
1 'polypeptide(L)'
;MPAFTPFSDFLSPDFTPDFSSEEGAFAAFEAGAGEELPAEALLTDLPLWELNTALRGLYLAEHDPDLVQRAYMIACMDGSLAQAEQALLQQALAEEHLPARPVQQLAAQSEAWLVYVSEMLRTWRGLLHDIDRLAVADALESEIRALGQPRSARSRAGRRLHLLQLAHREQDLRERIQEALDRTQDIVARIEALRESLERGEAMEGECPRLSASRNISPESGAVTWVLYDEADQPVLRLSRRAVAEMLRLMDAD
;
A
#
# COMPACT_ATOMS: atom_id res chain seq x y z
N MET A 1 -24.30 9.99 10.35
CA MET A 1 -23.20 9.88 9.37
C MET A 1 -22.49 11.22 9.35
N PRO A 2 -21.25 11.34 9.83
CA PRO A 2 -20.48 12.55 9.60
C PRO A 2 -20.12 12.61 8.11
N ALA A 3 -20.15 13.82 7.53
CA ALA A 3 -19.80 14.06 6.14
C ALA A 3 -18.28 13.87 5.96
N PHE A 4 -17.91 13.15 4.91
CA PHE A 4 -16.52 12.98 4.49
C PHE A 4 -16.10 14.23 3.70
N THR A 5 -15.08 14.94 4.17
CA THR A 5 -14.49 16.07 3.45
C THR A 5 -13.41 15.51 2.52
N PRO A 6 -13.49 15.71 1.19
CA PRO A 6 -12.47 15.22 0.27
C PRO A 6 -11.12 15.92 0.53
N PHE A 7 -10.03 15.15 0.48
CA PHE A 7 -8.67 15.63 0.80
C PHE A 7 -8.19 16.80 -0.09
N SER A 8 -8.74 16.93 -1.30
CA SER A 8 -8.49 18.06 -2.21
C SER A 8 -8.80 19.43 -1.59
N ASP A 9 -9.69 19.49 -0.60
CA ASP A 9 -10.07 20.73 0.06
C ASP A 9 -9.03 21.22 1.10
N PHE A 10 -8.02 20.39 1.41
CA PHE A 10 -6.92 20.71 2.33
C PHE A 10 -5.61 21.05 1.62
N LEU A 11 -5.54 20.87 0.30
CA LEU A 11 -4.39 21.28 -0.51
C LEU A 11 -4.66 22.68 -1.09
N SER A 12 -3.64 23.54 -1.05
CA SER A 12 -3.72 24.86 -1.67
C SER A 12 -4.04 24.70 -3.17
N PRO A 13 -4.98 25.46 -3.75
CA PRO A 13 -5.48 25.26 -5.13
C PRO A 13 -4.41 25.39 -6.22
N ASP A 14 -3.20 25.85 -5.87
CA ASP A 14 -2.06 26.00 -6.77
C ASP A 14 -0.97 24.92 -6.58
N PHE A 15 -1.20 23.88 -5.77
CA PHE A 15 -0.20 22.84 -5.48
C PHE A 15 -0.28 21.66 -6.47
N THR A 16 0.62 21.63 -7.45
CA THR A 16 0.88 20.47 -8.32
C THR A 16 2.27 19.92 -8.00
N PRO A 17 2.39 18.81 -7.24
CA PRO A 17 3.70 18.31 -6.84
C PRO A 17 4.38 17.58 -7.99
N ASP A 18 5.69 17.82 -8.16
CA ASP A 18 6.51 17.10 -9.15
C ASP A 18 7.04 15.79 -8.57
N PHE A 19 6.20 14.77 -8.60
CA PHE A 19 6.51 13.43 -8.09
C PHE A 19 7.48 12.62 -8.94
N SER A 20 8.01 13.21 -10.03
CA SER A 20 9.13 12.63 -10.77
C SER A 20 10.49 12.92 -10.11
N SER A 21 10.49 13.74 -9.04
CA SER A 21 11.63 14.09 -8.22
C SER A 21 11.45 13.67 -6.75
N GLU A 22 12.55 13.34 -6.06
CA GLU A 22 12.57 13.06 -4.61
C GLU A 22 11.99 14.24 -3.81
N GLU A 23 12.19 15.48 -4.26
CA GLU A 23 11.67 16.70 -3.63
C GLU A 23 10.14 16.80 -3.71
N GLY A 24 9.50 16.39 -4.81
CA GLY A 24 8.04 16.47 -4.93
C GLY A 24 7.29 15.38 -4.14
N ALA A 25 7.89 14.21 -3.97
CA ALA A 25 7.38 13.18 -3.06
C ALA A 25 7.47 13.62 -1.59
N PHE A 26 8.53 14.35 -1.23
CA PHE A 26 8.73 14.91 0.10
C PHE A 26 7.79 16.10 0.40
N ALA A 27 7.52 16.96 -0.58
CA ALA A 27 6.60 18.10 -0.40
C ALA A 27 5.14 17.66 -0.17
N ALA A 28 4.68 16.59 -0.83
CA ALA A 28 3.35 16.01 -0.57
C ALA A 28 3.27 15.35 0.82
N PHE A 29 4.40 14.89 1.34
CA PHE A 29 4.53 14.30 2.65
C PHE A 29 4.46 15.35 3.78
N GLU A 30 5.10 16.52 3.62
CA GLU A 30 4.97 17.65 4.56
C GLU A 30 3.53 18.20 4.63
N ALA A 31 2.81 18.22 3.51
CA ALA A 31 1.43 18.72 3.46
C ALA A 31 0.42 17.84 4.24
N GLY A 32 0.77 16.59 4.54
CA GLY A 32 -0.07 15.63 5.29
C GLY A 32 0.43 15.31 6.70
N ALA A 33 1.46 16.00 7.19
CA ALA A 33 2.07 15.76 8.49
C ALA A 33 1.26 16.42 9.61
N GLY A 34 0.54 15.61 10.40
CA GLY A 34 -0.14 16.09 11.62
C GLY A 34 -1.49 15.44 11.95
N GLU A 35 -2.09 14.68 11.03
CA GLU A 35 -3.35 13.99 11.33
C GLU A 35 -3.11 12.61 11.95
N GLU A 36 -3.42 12.49 13.25
CA GLU A 36 -3.83 11.21 13.83
C GLU A 36 -5.10 10.76 13.09
N LEU A 37 -4.98 9.71 12.28
CA LEU A 37 -6.16 8.99 11.80
C LEU A 37 -6.95 8.55 13.05
N PRO A 38 -8.28 8.75 13.07
CA PRO A 38 -9.09 8.64 14.28
C PRO A 38 -8.88 7.30 14.97
N ALA A 39 -8.79 7.37 16.30
CA ALA A 39 -8.51 6.26 17.22
C ALA A 39 -9.14 4.95 16.74
N GLU A 40 -8.26 3.95 16.60
CA GLU A 40 -8.52 2.58 16.16
C GLU A 40 -9.76 2.03 16.84
N ALA A 41 -10.92 2.14 16.19
CA ALA A 41 -12.09 1.36 16.58
C ALA A 41 -11.63 -0.11 16.59
N LEU A 42 -11.88 -0.83 17.67
CA LEU A 42 -11.49 -2.23 17.83
C LEU A 42 -11.88 -3.06 16.59
N LEU A 43 -10.97 -3.20 15.64
CA LEU A 43 -11.10 -4.06 14.48
C LEU A 43 -10.63 -5.47 14.87
N THR A 44 -11.33 -6.03 15.85
CA THR A 44 -11.39 -7.47 16.04
C THR A 44 -12.36 -8.00 14.98
N ASP A 45 -11.84 -8.81 14.06
CA ASP A 45 -12.60 -9.59 13.05
C ASP A 45 -12.99 -8.90 11.74
N LEU A 46 -12.06 -8.17 11.08
CA LEU A 46 -12.22 -7.99 9.64
C LEU A 46 -11.84 -9.28 8.91
N PRO A 47 -12.74 -9.86 8.10
CA PRO A 47 -12.49 -11.13 7.47
C PRO A 47 -11.44 -11.02 6.36
N LEU A 48 -10.62 -12.08 6.24
CA LEU A 48 -9.52 -12.20 5.26
C LEU A 48 -9.90 -11.84 3.82
N TRP A 49 -11.16 -12.01 3.43
CA TRP A 49 -11.61 -11.72 2.09
C TRP A 49 -11.68 -10.21 1.78
N GLU A 50 -11.82 -9.32 2.76
CA GLU A 50 -11.95 -7.88 2.48
C GLU A 50 -10.67 -7.28 1.90
N LEU A 51 -9.51 -7.54 2.52
CA LEU A 51 -8.23 -7.06 1.99
C LEU A 51 -7.88 -7.74 0.67
N ASN A 52 -8.21 -9.03 0.51
CA ASN A 52 -8.03 -9.72 -0.76
C ASN A 52 -8.87 -9.09 -1.88
N THR A 53 -10.14 -8.78 -1.60
CA THR A 53 -11.06 -8.17 -2.54
C THR A 53 -10.55 -6.80 -2.94
N ALA A 54 -10.24 -5.92 -1.97
CA ALA A 54 -9.79 -4.56 -2.27
C ALA A 54 -8.51 -4.54 -3.14
N LEU A 55 -7.52 -5.37 -2.79
CA LEU A 55 -6.27 -5.45 -3.56
C LEU A 55 -6.46 -6.05 -4.96
N ARG A 56 -7.48 -6.88 -5.16
CA ARG A 56 -7.84 -7.41 -6.49
C ARG A 56 -8.72 -6.44 -7.29
N GLY A 57 -9.48 -5.59 -6.61
CA GLY A 57 -10.34 -4.57 -7.19
C GLY A 57 -9.57 -3.40 -7.80
N LEU A 58 -8.31 -3.21 -7.40
CA LEU A 58 -7.37 -2.32 -8.11
C LEU A 58 -7.47 -2.51 -9.62
N TYR A 59 -7.55 -1.40 -10.36
CA TYR A 59 -7.82 -1.42 -11.79
C TYR A 59 -6.87 -2.36 -12.55
N LEU A 60 -7.47 -3.29 -13.33
CA LEU A 60 -6.83 -4.38 -14.07
C LEU A 60 -6.08 -5.46 -13.23
N ALA A 61 -5.99 -5.32 -11.90
CA ALA A 61 -5.23 -6.23 -11.05
C ALA A 61 -5.84 -7.64 -11.00
N GLU A 62 -7.17 -7.78 -10.98
CA GLU A 62 -7.83 -9.09 -10.99
C GLU A 62 -7.54 -9.93 -12.25
N HIS A 63 -7.11 -9.28 -13.33
CA HIS A 63 -6.78 -9.94 -14.59
C HIS A 63 -5.30 -10.31 -14.72
N ASP A 64 -4.48 -9.96 -13.72
CA ASP A 64 -3.10 -10.40 -13.60
C ASP A 64 -2.98 -11.47 -12.49
N PRO A 65 -2.80 -12.75 -12.86
CA PRO A 65 -2.68 -13.84 -11.90
C PRO A 65 -1.52 -13.71 -10.90
N ASP A 66 -0.43 -13.02 -11.26
CA ASP A 66 0.69 -12.81 -10.35
C ASP A 66 0.30 -11.76 -9.28
N LEU A 67 -0.47 -10.72 -9.63
CA LEU A 67 -1.08 -9.78 -8.67
C LEU A 67 -2.17 -10.43 -7.82
N VAL A 68 -3.05 -11.25 -8.41
CA VAL A 68 -4.10 -11.99 -7.67
C VAL A 68 -3.48 -12.92 -6.63
N GLN A 69 -2.41 -13.63 -6.98
CA GLN A 69 -1.70 -14.49 -6.04
C GLN A 69 -1.06 -13.68 -4.90
N ARG A 70 -0.46 -12.53 -5.20
CA ARG A 70 0.13 -11.63 -4.19
C ARG A 70 -0.94 -11.07 -3.24
N ALA A 71 -2.08 -10.63 -3.77
CA ALA A 71 -3.21 -10.16 -2.96
C ALA A 71 -3.69 -11.24 -1.97
N TYR A 72 -3.74 -12.50 -2.40
CA TYR A 72 -4.10 -13.62 -1.54
C TYR A 72 -3.07 -13.84 -0.42
N MET A 73 -1.78 -13.82 -0.76
CA MET A 73 -0.71 -14.00 0.22
C MET A 73 -0.70 -12.87 1.27
N ILE A 74 -0.86 -11.62 0.83
CA ILE A 74 -0.94 -10.45 1.71
C ILE A 74 -2.12 -10.58 2.67
N ALA A 75 -3.29 -10.97 2.18
CA ALA A 75 -4.48 -11.16 3.01
C ALA A 75 -4.32 -12.32 4.03
N CYS A 76 -3.66 -13.41 3.64
CA CYS A 76 -3.33 -14.51 4.57
C CYS A 76 -2.39 -14.06 5.69
N MET A 77 -1.36 -13.27 5.33
CA MET A 77 -0.42 -12.72 6.30
C MET A 77 -1.09 -11.70 7.22
N ASP A 78 -1.94 -10.82 6.67
CA ASP A 78 -2.72 -9.84 7.43
C ASP A 78 -3.57 -10.51 8.51
N GLY A 79 -4.36 -11.54 8.15
CA GLY A 79 -5.17 -12.28 9.11
C GLY A 79 -4.34 -13.01 10.18
N SER A 80 -3.18 -13.54 9.82
CA SER A 80 -2.26 -14.19 10.77
C SER A 80 -1.64 -13.18 11.75
N LEU A 81 -1.25 -12.00 11.24
CA LEU A 81 -0.73 -10.89 12.04
C LEU A 81 -1.80 -10.37 12.99
N ALA A 82 -3.03 -10.15 12.53
CA ALA A 82 -4.13 -9.69 13.37
C ALA A 82 -4.39 -10.64 14.57
N GLN A 83 -4.32 -11.95 14.34
CA GLN A 83 -4.43 -12.94 15.43
C GLN A 83 -3.24 -12.87 16.40
N ALA A 84 -2.02 -12.70 15.89
CA ALA A 84 -0.83 -12.56 16.72
C ALA A 84 -0.84 -11.27 17.55
N GLU A 85 -1.28 -10.14 16.97
CA GLU A 85 -1.51 -8.86 17.66
C GLU A 85 -2.50 -9.05 18.82
N GLN A 86 -3.63 -9.71 18.55
CA GLN A 86 -4.66 -9.96 19.56
C GLN A 86 -4.14 -10.85 20.69
N ALA A 87 -3.45 -11.94 20.35
CA ALA A 87 -2.87 -12.85 21.36
C ALA A 87 -1.85 -12.12 22.25
N LEU A 88 -1.02 -11.26 21.65
CA LEU A 88 -0.03 -10.48 22.37
C LEU A 88 -0.67 -9.43 23.28
N LEU A 89 -1.75 -8.78 22.83
CA LEU A 89 -2.54 -7.86 23.65
C LEU A 89 -3.15 -8.58 24.86
N GLN A 90 -3.77 -9.75 24.66
CA GLN A 90 -4.34 -10.53 25.76
C GLN A 90 -3.27 -10.96 26.77
N GLN A 91 -2.10 -11.36 26.31
CA GLN A 91 -0.98 -11.68 27.19
C GLN A 91 -0.49 -10.46 27.96
N ALA A 92 -0.37 -9.30 27.30
CA ALA A 92 0.04 -8.05 27.94
C ALA A 92 -0.92 -7.63 29.07
N LEU A 93 -2.23 -7.78 28.85
CA LEU A 93 -3.26 -7.50 29.85
C LEU A 93 -3.21 -8.46 31.04
N ALA A 94 -2.82 -9.72 30.81
CA ALA A 94 -2.74 -10.73 31.87
C ALA A 94 -1.45 -10.65 32.70
N GLU A 95 -0.32 -10.34 32.07
CA GLU A 95 1.02 -10.36 32.68
C GLU A 95 1.51 -8.97 33.12
N GLU A 96 0.72 -7.90 32.86
CA GLU A 96 1.08 -6.48 33.06
C GLU A 96 2.39 -6.04 32.37
N HIS A 97 2.88 -6.85 31.43
CA HIS A 97 4.07 -6.56 30.63
C HIS A 97 4.00 -7.22 29.25
N LEU A 98 4.70 -6.66 28.26
CA LEU A 98 4.84 -7.25 26.94
C LEU A 98 6.03 -8.23 26.89
N PRO A 99 5.83 -9.50 26.50
CA PRO A 99 6.92 -10.46 26.37
C PRO A 99 7.84 -10.09 25.19
N ALA A 100 9.13 -9.93 25.46
CA ALA A 100 10.09 -9.39 24.47
C ALA A 100 10.17 -10.20 23.16
N ARG A 101 10.13 -11.55 23.23
CA ARG A 101 10.30 -12.41 22.05
C ARG A 101 9.07 -12.37 21.11
N PRO A 102 7.82 -12.55 21.58
CA PRO A 102 6.64 -12.35 20.74
C PRO A 102 6.56 -10.97 20.11
N VAL A 103 6.92 -9.91 20.84
CA VAL A 103 6.98 -8.53 20.31
C VAL A 103 7.94 -8.44 19.10
N GLN A 104 9.17 -8.95 19.25
CA GLN A 104 10.16 -8.93 18.17
C GLN A 104 9.71 -9.74 16.95
N GLN A 105 9.08 -10.91 17.18
CA GLN A 105 8.56 -11.74 16.11
C GLN A 105 7.42 -11.07 15.36
N LEU A 106 6.51 -10.40 16.06
CA LEU A 106 5.41 -9.66 15.47
C LEU A 106 5.90 -8.46 14.66
N ALA A 107 6.87 -7.71 15.19
CA ALA A 107 7.50 -6.59 14.49
C ALA A 107 8.13 -7.05 13.16
N ALA A 108 8.99 -8.07 13.19
CA ALA A 108 9.64 -8.58 11.99
C ALA A 108 8.64 -9.13 10.94
N GLN A 109 7.57 -9.80 11.38
CA GLN A 109 6.54 -10.27 10.45
C GLN A 109 5.71 -9.11 9.86
N SER A 110 5.48 -8.05 10.63
CA SER A 110 4.77 -6.85 10.17
C SER A 110 5.60 -6.07 9.14
N GLU A 111 6.91 -5.96 9.36
CA GLU A 111 7.85 -5.39 8.38
C GLU A 111 7.88 -6.20 7.09
N ALA A 112 7.97 -7.53 7.18
CA ALA A 112 7.93 -8.40 6.02
C ALA A 112 6.61 -8.25 5.24
N TRP A 113 5.48 -8.17 5.95
CA TRP A 113 4.16 -7.91 5.35
C TRP A 113 4.12 -6.58 4.58
N LEU A 114 4.66 -5.50 5.16
CA LEU A 114 4.71 -4.19 4.52
C LEU A 114 5.55 -4.22 3.23
N VAL A 115 6.66 -4.96 3.22
CA VAL A 115 7.46 -5.19 2.01
C VAL A 115 6.64 -5.89 0.92
N TYR A 116 5.88 -6.94 1.27
CA TYR A 116 5.02 -7.62 0.30
C TYR A 116 3.94 -6.70 -0.28
N VAL A 117 3.32 -5.87 0.56
CA VAL A 117 2.34 -4.85 0.14
C VAL A 117 2.97 -3.87 -0.83
N SER A 118 4.08 -3.23 -0.45
CA SER A 118 4.79 -2.26 -1.29
C SER A 118 5.18 -2.86 -2.64
N GLU A 119 5.73 -4.08 -2.65
CA GLU A 119 6.12 -4.77 -3.88
C GLU A 119 4.94 -5.12 -4.79
N MET A 120 3.79 -5.46 -4.22
CA MET A 120 2.56 -5.65 -5.00
C MET A 120 2.11 -4.34 -5.65
N LEU A 121 2.04 -3.25 -4.88
CA LEU A 121 1.63 -1.93 -5.38
C LEU A 121 2.57 -1.42 -6.47
N ARG A 122 3.89 -1.58 -6.27
CA ARG A 122 4.91 -1.25 -7.28
C ARG A 122 4.73 -2.06 -8.57
N THR A 123 4.47 -3.37 -8.45
CA THR A 123 4.20 -4.24 -9.61
C THR A 123 2.94 -3.80 -10.36
N TRP A 124 1.88 -3.49 -9.62
CA TRP A 124 0.61 -3.01 -10.19
C TRP A 124 0.75 -1.66 -10.90
N ARG A 125 1.42 -0.68 -10.30
CA ARG A 125 1.71 0.61 -10.97
C ARG A 125 2.58 0.42 -12.21
N GLY A 126 3.59 -0.45 -12.13
CA GLY A 126 4.41 -0.80 -13.28
C GLY A 126 3.60 -1.40 -14.44
N LEU A 127 2.61 -2.24 -14.13
CA LEU A 127 1.66 -2.78 -15.11
C LEU A 127 0.82 -1.66 -15.75
N LEU A 128 0.27 -0.74 -14.97
CA LEU A 128 -0.54 0.38 -15.50
C LEU A 128 0.29 1.31 -16.39
N HIS A 129 1.49 1.71 -15.95
CA HIS A 129 2.39 2.54 -16.76
C HIS A 129 2.84 1.83 -18.05
N ASP A 130 3.05 0.52 -18.03
CA ASP A 130 3.38 -0.26 -19.22
C ASP A 130 2.24 -0.23 -20.26
N ILE A 131 1.00 -0.32 -19.80
CA ILE A 131 -0.19 -0.27 -20.66
C ILE A 131 -0.43 1.16 -21.17
N ASP A 132 -0.36 2.18 -20.32
CA ASP A 132 -0.52 3.57 -20.75
C ASP A 132 0.55 3.94 -21.79
N ARG A 133 1.80 3.53 -21.59
CA ARG A 133 2.88 3.74 -22.58
C ARG A 133 2.55 3.10 -23.93
N LEU A 134 1.99 1.89 -23.95
CA LEU A 134 1.55 1.25 -25.19
C LEU A 134 0.34 1.96 -25.81
N ALA A 135 -0.58 2.50 -25.00
CA ALA A 135 -1.73 3.26 -25.46
C ALA A 135 -1.29 4.58 -26.10
N VAL A 136 -0.40 5.34 -25.45
CA VAL A 136 0.17 6.60 -25.96
C VAL A 136 0.87 6.40 -27.32
N ALA A 137 1.53 5.26 -27.50
CA ALA A 137 2.25 4.94 -28.73
C ALA A 137 1.36 4.33 -29.83
N ASP A 138 0.03 4.23 -29.62
CA ASP A 138 -0.91 3.47 -30.46
C ASP A 138 -0.41 2.02 -30.75
N ALA A 139 0.35 1.45 -29.81
CA ALA A 139 1.09 0.21 -29.98
C ALA A 139 0.36 -1.03 -29.43
N LEU A 140 -0.76 -0.85 -28.71
CA LEU A 140 -1.54 -1.93 -28.10
C LEU A 140 -1.91 -3.02 -29.11
N GLU A 141 -2.46 -2.64 -30.27
CA GLU A 141 -2.87 -3.60 -31.31
C GLU A 141 -1.65 -4.33 -31.91
N SER A 142 -0.52 -3.62 -32.05
CA SER A 142 0.70 -4.21 -32.57
C SER A 142 1.29 -5.24 -31.60
N GLU A 143 1.24 -4.95 -30.29
CA GLU A 143 1.71 -5.84 -29.23
C GLU A 143 0.80 -7.07 -29.11
N ILE A 144 -0.52 -6.88 -29.17
CA ILE A 144 -1.50 -7.97 -29.22
C ILE A 144 -1.21 -8.91 -30.41
N ARG A 145 -0.93 -8.35 -31.58
CA ARG A 145 -0.57 -9.13 -32.78
C ARG A 145 0.78 -9.84 -32.61
N ALA A 146 1.77 -9.19 -32.00
CA ALA A 146 3.10 -9.77 -31.76
C ALA A 146 3.06 -10.96 -30.80
N LEU A 147 2.21 -10.89 -29.76
CA LEU A 147 1.99 -12.01 -28.82
C LEU A 147 1.29 -13.21 -29.48
N GLY A 148 0.56 -12.97 -30.59
CA GLY A 148 0.03 -14.01 -31.47
C GLY A 148 -0.91 -14.98 -30.77
N GLN A 149 -0.74 -16.29 -31.05
CA GLN A 149 -1.48 -17.36 -30.37
C GLN A 149 -0.57 -18.04 -29.34
N PRO A 150 -0.72 -17.71 -28.05
CA PRO A 150 0.11 -18.28 -27.01
C PRO A 150 -0.19 -19.78 -26.85
N ARG A 151 0.85 -20.56 -26.53
CA ARG A 151 0.75 -22.03 -26.33
C ARG A 151 -0.31 -22.43 -25.31
N SER A 152 -0.61 -21.55 -24.35
CA SER A 152 -1.73 -21.70 -23.42
C SER A 152 -2.14 -20.35 -22.86
N ALA A 153 -3.42 -20.21 -22.51
CA ALA A 153 -3.93 -19.03 -21.80
C ALA A 153 -3.25 -18.81 -20.43
N ARG A 154 -2.75 -19.89 -19.80
CA ARG A 154 -2.04 -19.83 -18.52
C ARG A 154 -0.58 -19.41 -18.63
N SER A 155 0.01 -19.43 -19.83
CA SER A 155 1.38 -18.98 -20.05
C SER A 155 1.52 -17.48 -19.81
N ARG A 156 2.73 -16.98 -19.51
CA ARG A 156 2.99 -15.53 -19.36
C ARG A 156 2.48 -14.73 -20.57
N ALA A 157 2.76 -15.21 -21.78
CA ALA A 157 2.27 -14.58 -23.02
C ALA A 157 0.73 -14.62 -23.12
N GLY A 158 0.10 -15.72 -22.70
CA GLY A 158 -1.36 -15.86 -22.64
C GLY A 158 -2.03 -14.86 -21.71
N ARG A 159 -1.48 -14.70 -20.50
CA ARG A 159 -1.98 -13.74 -19.51
C ARG A 159 -1.80 -12.31 -19.98
N ARG A 160 -0.61 -11.97 -20.49
CA ARG A 160 -0.32 -10.64 -21.04
C ARG A 160 -1.25 -10.30 -22.22
N LEU A 161 -1.45 -11.25 -23.13
CA LEU A 161 -2.36 -11.07 -24.27
C LEU A 161 -3.79 -10.80 -23.80
N HIS A 162 -4.30 -11.58 -22.86
CA HIS A 162 -5.65 -11.39 -22.32
C HIS A 162 -5.82 -9.99 -21.72
N LEU A 163 -4.85 -9.57 -20.90
CA LEU A 163 -4.87 -8.26 -20.25
C LEU A 163 -4.80 -7.11 -21.25
N LEU A 164 -3.95 -7.21 -22.28
CA LEU A 164 -3.90 -6.22 -23.36
C LEU A 164 -5.19 -6.17 -24.17
N GLN A 165 -5.82 -7.32 -24.43
CA GLN A 165 -7.11 -7.38 -25.12
C GLN A 165 -8.24 -6.75 -24.29
N LEU A 166 -8.19 -6.85 -22.96
CA LEU A 166 -9.12 -6.15 -22.09
C LEU A 166 -8.90 -4.63 -22.17
N ALA A 167 -7.66 -4.19 -21.94
CA ALA A 167 -7.30 -2.77 -22.02
C ALA A 167 -7.67 -2.15 -23.38
N HIS A 168 -7.41 -2.84 -24.49
CA HIS A 168 -7.71 -2.35 -25.83
C HIS A 168 -9.21 -2.19 -26.14
N ARG A 169 -10.10 -2.83 -25.36
CA ARG A 169 -11.55 -2.66 -25.52
C ARG A 169 -12.10 -1.45 -24.78
N GLU A 170 -11.31 -0.83 -23.91
CA GLU A 170 -11.74 0.31 -23.12
C GLU A 170 -11.56 1.60 -23.92
N GLN A 171 -12.66 2.35 -24.08
CA GLN A 171 -12.66 3.62 -24.82
C GLN A 171 -11.89 4.71 -24.06
N ASP A 172 -12.02 4.72 -22.74
CA ASP A 172 -11.42 5.72 -21.85
C ASP A 172 -10.24 5.15 -21.06
N LEU A 173 -9.51 4.17 -21.64
CA LEU A 173 -8.43 3.42 -21.00
C LEU A 173 -7.45 4.33 -20.24
N ARG A 174 -6.96 5.39 -20.91
CA ARG A 174 -5.94 6.27 -20.36
C ARG A 174 -6.47 7.11 -19.19
N GLU A 175 -7.71 7.58 -19.30
CA GLU A 175 -8.37 8.33 -18.22
C GLU A 175 -8.55 7.43 -16.99
N ARG A 176 -8.98 6.18 -17.18
CA ARG A 176 -9.13 5.20 -16.10
C ARG A 176 -7.81 4.79 -15.46
N ILE A 177 -6.74 4.63 -16.25
CA ILE A 177 -5.39 4.39 -15.72
C ILE A 177 -4.96 5.57 -14.86
N GLN A 178 -5.12 6.80 -15.36
CA GLN A 178 -4.72 8.00 -14.65
C GLN A 178 -5.51 8.15 -13.35
N GLU A 179 -6.84 8.00 -13.40
CA GLU A 179 -7.71 8.04 -12.23
C GLU A 179 -7.30 7.01 -11.17
N ALA A 180 -7.00 5.77 -11.58
CA ALA A 180 -6.56 4.73 -10.66
C ALA A 180 -5.19 5.05 -10.02
N LEU A 181 -4.26 5.62 -10.77
CA LEU A 181 -2.95 6.04 -10.26
C LEU A 181 -3.10 7.22 -9.29
N ASP A 182 -3.87 8.24 -9.65
CA ASP A 182 -4.09 9.43 -8.81
C ASP A 182 -4.79 9.06 -7.50
N ARG A 183 -5.85 8.26 -7.56
CA ARG A 183 -6.62 7.82 -6.39
C ARG A 183 -5.76 7.07 -5.36
N THR A 184 -4.75 6.36 -5.82
CA THR A 184 -3.92 5.49 -4.98
C THR A 184 -2.57 6.11 -4.60
N GLN A 185 -2.23 7.25 -5.20
CA GLN A 185 -0.90 7.86 -5.11
C GLN A 185 -0.47 8.12 -3.67
N ASP A 186 -1.31 8.77 -2.88
CA ASP A 186 -1.00 9.16 -1.50
C ASP A 186 -0.76 7.93 -0.60
N ILE A 187 -1.59 6.90 -0.76
CA ILE A 187 -1.49 5.65 0.01
C ILE A 187 -0.20 4.92 -0.34
N VAL A 188 0.10 4.79 -1.64
CA VAL A 188 1.33 4.15 -2.13
C VAL A 188 2.56 4.91 -1.63
N ALA A 189 2.57 6.24 -1.74
CA ALA A 189 3.70 7.07 -1.30
C ALA A 189 3.99 6.89 0.20
N ARG A 190 2.96 6.89 1.05
CA ARG A 190 3.11 6.65 2.50
C ARG A 190 3.69 5.27 2.79
N ILE A 191 3.22 4.23 2.10
CA ILE A 191 3.72 2.85 2.25
C ILE A 191 5.17 2.73 1.80
N GLU A 192 5.53 3.34 0.67
CA GLU A 192 6.90 3.32 0.14
C GLU A 192 7.86 4.08 1.05
N ALA A 193 7.47 5.25 1.57
CA ALA A 193 8.26 6.01 2.54
C ALA A 193 8.52 5.20 3.82
N LEU A 194 7.49 4.53 4.36
CA LEU A 194 7.65 3.63 5.51
C LEU A 194 8.62 2.48 5.19
N ARG A 195 8.45 1.79 4.06
CA ARG A 195 9.32 0.68 3.65
C ARG A 195 10.78 1.15 3.52
N GLU A 196 11.00 2.26 2.84
CA GLU A 196 12.34 2.76 2.59
C GLU A 196 13.03 3.20 3.89
N SER A 197 12.30 3.82 4.81
CA SER A 197 12.82 4.18 6.13
C SER A 197 13.15 2.93 6.97
N LEU A 198 12.35 1.86 6.88
CA LEU A 198 12.67 0.56 7.48
C LEU A 198 13.96 -0.07 6.89
N GLU A 199 14.14 0.00 5.58
CA GLU A 199 15.31 -0.55 4.89
C GLU A 199 16.60 0.19 5.23
N ARG A 200 16.53 1.52 5.43
CA ARG A 200 17.68 2.33 5.85
C ARG A 200 18.15 2.04 7.27
N GLY A 201 17.25 1.58 8.15
CA GLY A 201 17.56 1.31 9.56
C GLY A 201 17.89 2.57 10.37
N GLU A 202 17.92 2.45 11.71
CA GLU A 202 18.12 3.54 12.70
C GLU A 202 19.46 4.33 12.60
N ALA A 203 20.23 4.24 11.50
CA ALA A 203 21.61 4.74 11.42
C ALA A 203 21.92 5.53 10.13
N MET A 204 21.35 6.73 10.00
CA MET A 204 21.99 7.82 9.26
C MET A 204 22.05 9.07 10.15
N GLU A 205 23.25 9.54 10.45
CA GLU A 205 23.48 10.92 10.90
C GLU A 205 23.25 11.85 9.70
N GLY A 206 22.16 12.63 9.72
CA GLY A 206 21.87 13.68 8.73
C GLY A 206 20.74 13.38 7.73
N GLU A 207 19.98 14.45 7.44
CA GLU A 207 19.16 14.78 6.25
C GLU A 207 18.08 13.78 5.76
N CYS A 208 17.71 12.74 6.52
CA CYS A 208 16.66 11.81 6.10
C CYS A 208 15.71 11.40 7.23
N PRO A 209 14.41 11.20 6.91
CA PRO A 209 13.42 10.85 7.92
C PRO A 209 13.70 9.47 8.53
N ARG A 210 13.86 9.46 9.86
CA ARG A 210 14.21 8.27 10.63
C ARG A 210 12.95 7.50 11.02
N LEU A 211 13.02 6.17 11.03
CA LEU A 211 11.96 5.35 11.62
C LEU A 211 12.35 4.88 13.02
N SER A 212 11.43 4.99 13.97
CA SER A 212 11.47 4.13 15.16
C SER A 212 10.48 2.98 14.94
N ALA A 213 10.95 1.93 14.26
CA ALA A 213 10.22 0.66 14.15
C ALA A 213 10.22 -0.11 15.47
N SER A 214 11.28 0.09 16.25
CA SER A 214 11.56 -0.76 17.40
C SER A 214 10.76 -0.29 18.63
N ARG A 215 9.57 -0.90 18.82
CA ARG A 215 8.89 -1.19 20.12
C ARG A 215 7.61 -0.44 20.47
N ASN A 216 6.89 0.19 19.54
CA ASN A 216 5.57 0.74 19.86
C ASN A 216 4.45 -0.23 19.46
N ILE A 217 4.22 -1.23 20.30
CA ILE A 217 2.95 -1.96 20.26
C ILE A 217 1.88 -1.04 20.84
N SER A 218 0.84 -0.76 20.07
CA SER A 218 -0.30 0.00 20.57
C SER A 218 -0.92 -0.75 21.76
N PRO A 219 -1.01 -0.12 22.95
CA PRO A 219 -1.64 -0.75 24.11
C PRO A 219 -3.15 -0.95 23.90
N GLU A 220 -3.74 -0.30 22.89
CA GLU A 220 -5.16 -0.37 22.57
C GLU A 220 -5.47 -1.51 21.59
N SER A 221 -4.61 -1.74 20.59
CA SER A 221 -4.87 -2.70 19.51
C SER A 221 -3.90 -3.87 19.43
N GLY A 222 -2.79 -3.83 20.17
CA GLY A 222 -1.71 -4.81 20.04
C GLY A 222 -0.94 -4.72 18.72
N ALA A 223 -1.25 -3.74 17.87
CA ALA A 223 -0.64 -3.59 16.56
C ALA A 223 0.74 -2.94 16.62
N VAL A 224 1.61 -3.32 15.69
CA VAL A 224 2.90 -2.67 15.47
C VAL A 224 2.64 -1.27 14.92
N THR A 225 3.22 -0.26 15.56
CA THR A 225 3.17 1.13 15.11
C THR A 225 4.53 1.57 14.60
N TRP A 226 4.56 2.11 13.40
CA TRP A 226 5.71 2.79 12.82
C TRP A 226 5.54 4.30 12.98
N VAL A 227 6.62 4.97 13.37
CA VAL A 227 6.69 6.42 13.43
C VAL A 227 7.86 6.86 12.56
N LEU A 228 7.56 7.70 11.59
CA LEU A 228 8.52 8.41 10.77
C LEU A 228 8.75 9.79 11.39
N TYR A 229 10.00 10.18 11.51
CA TYR A 229 10.45 11.45 12.06
C TYR A 229 11.07 12.30 10.96
N ASP A 230 10.96 13.63 11.04
CA ASP A 230 11.71 14.54 10.17
C ASP A 230 13.14 14.76 10.68
N GLU A 231 13.87 15.69 10.06
CA GLU A 231 15.23 16.08 10.46
C GLU A 231 15.30 16.75 11.84
N ALA A 232 14.19 17.32 12.32
CA ALA A 232 14.07 17.98 13.62
C ALA A 232 13.59 17.02 14.73
N ASP A 233 13.67 15.71 14.48
CA ASP A 233 13.15 14.63 15.33
C ASP A 233 11.66 14.82 15.69
N GLN A 234 10.88 15.51 14.86
CA GLN A 234 9.43 15.62 15.02
C GLN A 234 8.72 14.48 14.29
N PRO A 235 7.71 13.85 14.92
CA PRO A 235 6.93 12.81 14.26
C PRO A 235 6.09 13.42 13.14
N VAL A 236 6.36 12.98 11.91
CA VAL A 236 5.69 13.46 10.69
C VAL A 236 4.65 12.47 10.17
N LEU A 237 4.84 11.18 10.44
CA LEU A 237 3.88 10.14 10.10
C LEU A 237 3.86 9.06 11.17
N ARG A 238 2.66 8.73 11.65
CA ARG A 238 2.45 7.60 12.54
C ARG A 238 1.42 6.68 11.91
N LEU A 239 1.81 5.44 11.62
CA LEU A 239 0.93 4.45 11.03
C LEU A 239 1.08 3.13 11.76
N SER A 240 -0.04 2.55 12.20
CA SER A 240 -0.07 1.17 12.64
C SER A 240 -0.19 0.23 11.45
N ARG A 241 0.23 -1.01 11.62
CA ARG A 241 0.02 -2.07 10.62
C ARG A 241 -1.47 -2.24 10.28
N ARG A 242 -2.36 -2.07 11.26
CA ARG A 242 -3.82 -2.05 11.04
C ARG A 242 -4.26 -0.85 10.21
N ALA A 243 -3.76 0.35 10.52
CA ALA A 243 -4.06 1.55 9.73
C ALA A 243 -3.65 1.38 8.26
N VAL A 244 -2.46 0.80 7.99
CA VAL A 244 -2.06 0.48 6.62
C VAL A 244 -3.04 -0.49 5.96
N ALA A 245 -3.45 -1.56 6.64
CA ALA A 245 -4.41 -2.50 6.10
C ALA A 245 -5.79 -1.86 5.83
N GLU A 246 -6.24 -0.93 6.66
CA GLU A 246 -7.46 -0.15 6.41
C GLU A 246 -7.33 0.76 5.19
N MET A 247 -6.21 1.49 5.07
CA MET A 247 -5.95 2.30 3.88
C MET A 247 -6.02 1.46 2.61
N LEU A 248 -5.43 0.26 2.61
CA LEU A 248 -5.51 -0.67 1.48
C LEU A 248 -6.94 -1.12 1.16
N ARG A 249 -7.77 -1.36 2.19
CA ARG A 249 -9.18 -1.73 1.99
C ARG A 249 -9.99 -0.62 1.33
N LEU A 250 -9.62 0.64 1.59
CA LEU A 250 -10.29 1.81 1.03
C LEU A 250 -9.85 2.16 -0.40
N MET A 251 -8.80 1.51 -0.94
CA MET A 251 -8.31 1.80 -2.31
C MET A 251 -9.31 1.42 -3.41
N ASP A 252 -10.24 0.50 -3.11
CA ASP A 252 -11.26 -0.02 -4.03
C ASP A 252 -12.65 0.61 -3.81
N ALA A 253 -12.80 1.50 -2.82
CA ALA A 253 -14.09 2.08 -2.50
C ALA A 253 -14.46 3.19 -3.52
N ASP A 254 -15.36 2.86 -4.44
CA ASP A 254 -16.21 3.81 -5.18
C ASP A 254 -17.36 4.33 -4.28
#